data_AF-C6XBR5-F1
#
_entry.id   AF-C6XBR5-F1
#
_cell.length_a   1.000
_cell.length_b   1.000
_cell.length_c   1.000
_cell.angle_alpha   90.00
_cell.angle_beta   90.00
_cell.angle_gamma   90.00
#
_symmetry.space_group_name_H-M   'P 1'
#
loop_
_entity.id
_entity.type
_entity.pdbx_description
1 polymer ?
#
loop_
_entity_poly.entity_id
_entity_poly.type
_entity_poly.pdbx_seq_one_letter_code
_entity_poly.pdbx_strand_id
1 'polypeptide(L)'
;MTDIQNSFQLEFVAYFSMHLENIHLQITGSKDTRQRDRYMQLIEMINQAPFDLALQKYQQIALADADITMFSDSMIKTAKRLACQELGLPETSADRIE
;
A
#
# COMPACT_ATOMS: atom_id res chain seq x y z
N MET A 1 7.30 -7.30 -10.04
CA MET A 1 7.61 -5.95 -9.52
C MET A 1 7.00 -4.97 -10.48
N THR A 2 6.02 -4.19 -10.04
CA THR A 2 5.46 -3.08 -10.82
C THR A 2 6.45 -1.93 -10.75
N ASP A 3 6.94 -1.44 -11.89
CA ASP A 3 7.84 -0.28 -11.94
C ASP A 3 7.06 0.99 -11.57
N ILE A 4 7.37 1.56 -10.40
CA ILE A 4 6.78 2.81 -9.91
C ILE A 4 7.55 3.98 -10.50
N GLN A 5 6.87 4.88 -11.22
CA GLN A 5 7.50 5.91 -12.04
C GLN A 5 7.34 7.34 -11.48
N ASN A 6 6.58 7.54 -10.40
CA ASN A 6 6.45 8.84 -9.72
C ASN A 6 5.96 8.71 -8.27
N SER A 7 6.07 9.80 -7.50
CA SER A 7 5.69 9.84 -6.08
C SER A 7 4.22 9.50 -5.83
N PHE A 8 3.32 9.89 -6.73
CA PHE A 8 1.89 9.60 -6.58
C PHE A 8 1.58 8.10 -6.67
N GLN A 9 2.19 7.39 -7.63
CA GLN A 9 2.09 5.94 -7.74
C GLN A 9 2.70 5.24 -6.52
N LEU A 10 3.81 5.77 -6.00
CA LEU A 10 4.45 5.25 -4.80
C LEU A 10 3.56 5.41 -3.56
N GLU A 11 2.90 6.56 -3.44
CA GLU A 11 1.99 6.87 -2.36
C GLU A 11 0.75 5.97 -2.38
N PHE A 12 0.18 5.75 -3.57
CA PHE A 12 -0.91 4.79 -3.76
C PHE A 12 -0.52 3.39 -3.30
N VAL A 13 0.65 2.89 -3.70
CA VAL A 13 1.12 1.56 -3.30
C VAL A 13 1.30 1.49 -1.78
N ALA A 14 1.83 2.55 -1.17
CA ALA A 14 2.04 2.58 0.27
C ALA A 14 0.71 2.53 1.05
N TYR A 15 -0.27 3.35 0.67
CA TYR A 15 -1.62 3.30 1.25
C TYR A 15 -2.30 1.96 1.02
N PHE A 16 -2.23 1.44 -0.21
CA PHE A 16 -2.82 0.15 -0.57
C PHE A 16 -2.28 -0.98 0.31
N SER A 17 -0.96 -1.10 0.43
CA SER A 17 -0.33 -2.15 1.24
C SER A 17 -0.64 -2.00 2.72
N MET A 18 -0.66 -0.77 3.25
CA MET A 18 -1.06 -0.50 4.63
C MET A 18 -2.50 -0.94 4.90
N HIS A 19 -3.45 -0.62 4.02
CA HIS A 19 -4.85 -1.02 4.18
C HIS A 19 -5.04 -2.53 4.03
N LEU A 20 -4.29 -3.18 3.13
CA LEU A 20 -4.38 -4.62 2.92
C LEU A 20 -4.01 -5.40 4.18
N GLU A 21 -2.95 -4.99 4.86
CA GLU A 21 -2.58 -5.58 6.14
C GLU A 21 -3.58 -5.23 7.25
N ASN A 22 -4.04 -3.99 7.35
CA ASN A 22 -5.07 -3.63 8.34
C ASN A 22 -6.30 -4.53 8.25
N ILE A 23 -6.79 -4.82 7.04
CA ILE A 23 -7.91 -5.73 6.82
C ILE A 23 -7.53 -7.16 7.23
N HIS A 24 -6.33 -7.63 6.88
CA HIS A 24 -5.85 -8.96 7.26
C HIS A 24 -5.75 -9.14 8.78
N LEU A 25 -5.25 -8.15 9.51
CA LEU A 25 -5.19 -8.16 10.98
C LEU A 25 -6.59 -8.19 11.60
N GLN A 26 -7.54 -7.43 11.05
CA GLN A 26 -8.92 -7.45 11.50
C GLN A 26 -9.58 -8.82 11.33
N ILE A 27 -9.32 -9.51 10.20
CA ILE A 27 -9.89 -10.83 9.90
C ILE A 27 -9.26 -11.93 10.75
N THR A 28 -7.92 -11.94 10.86
CA THR A 28 -7.18 -13.02 11.53
C THR A 28 -7.05 -12.82 13.04
N GLY A 29 -7.29 -11.61 13.54
CA GLY A 29 -7.00 -11.23 14.93
C GLY A 29 -5.50 -11.16 15.24
N SER A 30 -4.63 -11.23 14.23
CA SER A 30 -3.19 -11.07 14.38
C SER A 30 -2.84 -9.66 14.90
N LYS A 31 -1.77 -9.57 15.68
CA LYS A 31 -1.23 -8.32 16.22
C LYS A 31 0.10 -7.92 15.58
N ASP A 32 0.56 -8.68 14.59
CA ASP A 32 1.79 -8.36 13.87
C ASP A 32 1.53 -7.16 12.96
N THR A 33 2.06 -6.00 13.33
CA THR A 33 1.81 -4.72 12.67
C THR A 33 3.05 -4.20 11.95
N ARG A 34 4.07 -5.05 11.79
CA ARG A 34 5.39 -4.63 11.29
C ARG A 34 5.33 -4.09 9.87
N GLN A 35 4.55 -4.71 8.99
CA GLN A 35 4.46 -4.24 7.60
C GLN A 35 3.68 -2.91 7.55
N ARG A 36 2.67 -2.73 8.41
CA ARG A 36 1.85 -1.51 8.48
C ARG A 36 2.73 -0.36 8.91
N ASP A 37 3.51 -0.57 9.97
CA ASP A 37 4.41 0.44 10.50
C ASP A 37 5.47 0.85 9.47
N ARG A 38 5.98 -0.11 8.68
CA ARG A 38 6.91 0.18 7.56
C ARG A 38 6.27 1.06 6.50
N TYR A 39 5.04 0.74 6.07
CA TYR A 39 4.33 1.53 5.06
C TYR A 39 3.89 2.91 5.56
N MET A 40 3.50 3.05 6.82
CA MET A 40 3.23 4.36 7.43
C MET A 40 4.46 5.27 7.37
N GLN A 41 5.65 4.75 7.72
CA GLN A 41 6.89 5.53 7.60
C GLN A 41 7.28 5.82 6.14
N LEU A 42 6.84 5.02 5.18
CA LEU A 42 7.04 5.30 3.75
C LEU A 42 6.14 6.47 3.32
N ILE A 43 4.87 6.49 3.73
CA ILE A 43 3.91 7.58 3.43
C ILE A 43 4.45 8.92 3.96
N GLU A 44 4.96 8.95 5.20
CA GLU A 44 5.59 10.14 5.76
C GLU A 44 6.82 10.58 4.93
N MET A 45 7.63 9.62 4.49
CA MET A 45 8.84 9.90 3.71
C MET A 45 8.53 10.43 2.31
N ILE A 46 7.51 9.90 1.63
CA ILE A 46 7.09 10.37 0.31
C ILE A 46 6.78 11.87 0.33
N ASN A 47 6.21 12.35 1.43
CA ASN A 47 5.81 13.74 1.61
C ASN A 47 6.97 14.68 2.02
N GLN A 48 8.12 14.13 2.45
CA GLN A 48 9.22 14.91 3.06
C GLN A 48 10.56 14.74 2.35
N ALA A 49 10.72 13.73 1.49
CA ALA A 49 11.99 13.36 0.89
C ALA A 49 11.92 13.34 -0.65
N PRO A 50 13.09 13.38 -1.34
CA PRO A 50 13.15 13.15 -2.77
C PRO A 50 12.62 11.76 -3.15
N PHE A 51 12.01 11.69 -4.34
CA PHE A 51 11.40 10.45 -4.85
C PHE A 51 12.35 9.25 -4.79
N ASP A 52 13.61 9.40 -5.21
CA ASP A 52 14.59 8.30 -5.24
C ASP A 52 14.81 7.68 -3.86
N LEU A 53 14.79 8.50 -2.81
CA LEU A 53 15.00 8.04 -1.44
C LEU A 53 13.75 7.29 -0.92
N ALA A 54 12.56 7.81 -1.21
CA ALA A 54 11.31 7.12 -0.90
C ALA A 54 11.19 5.80 -1.68
N LEU A 55 11.61 5.77 -2.94
CA LEU A 55 11.63 4.58 -3.79
C LEU A 55 12.60 3.52 -3.23
N GLN A 56 13.79 3.92 -2.79
CA GLN A 56 14.74 3.02 -2.16
C GLN A 56 14.17 2.42 -0.87
N LYS A 57 13.48 3.22 -0.04
CA LYS A 57 12.79 2.72 1.15
C LYS A 57 11.69 1.71 0.79
N TYR A 58 10.88 2.01 -0.23
CA TYR A 58 9.87 1.07 -0.71
C TYR A 58 10.49 -0.26 -1.16
N GLN A 59 11.59 -0.25 -1.90
CA GLN A 59 12.28 -1.47 -2.32
C GLN A 59 12.73 -2.32 -1.13
N GLN A 60 13.23 -1.70 -0.05
CA GLN A 60 13.59 -2.40 1.18
C GLN A 60 12.38 -3.02 1.89
N ILE A 61 11.25 -2.31 1.89
CA ILE A 61 10.00 -2.78 2.49
C ILE A 61 9.42 -3.96 1.70
N ALA A 62 9.32 -3.82 0.38
CA ALA A 62 8.77 -4.84 -0.52
C ALA A 62 9.53 -6.18 -0.47
N LEU A 63 10.84 -6.15 -0.18
CA LEU A 63 11.63 -7.37 0.03
C LEU A 63 11.28 -8.11 1.33
N ALA A 64 10.68 -7.43 2.30
CA ALA A 64 10.40 -7.94 3.64
C ALA A 64 8.90 -8.18 3.91
N ASP A 65 8.04 -7.97 2.90
CA ASP A 65 6.59 -8.05 3.02
C ASP A 65 6.00 -9.39 2.57
N ALA A 66 4.78 -9.65 3.03
CA ALA A 66 4.03 -10.83 2.63
C ALA A 66 3.57 -10.74 1.16
N ASP A 67 3.55 -11.89 0.47
CA ASP A 67 3.09 -11.98 -0.92
C ASP A 67 1.61 -11.60 -1.03
N ILE A 68 1.29 -10.76 -2.02
CA ILE A 68 -0.07 -10.31 -2.31
C ILE A 68 -1.02 -11.47 -2.63
N THR A 69 -0.48 -12.62 -3.05
CA THR A 69 -1.24 -13.86 -3.29
C THR A 69 -1.91 -14.42 -2.03
N MET A 70 -1.53 -13.96 -0.83
CA MET A 70 -2.13 -14.36 0.44
C MET A 70 -3.45 -13.63 0.76
N PHE A 71 -3.83 -12.62 -0.03
CA PHE A 71 -5.03 -11.83 0.23
C PHE A 71 -6.15 -12.16 -0.77
N SER A 72 -7.39 -12.23 -0.27
CA SER A 72 -8.55 -12.46 -1.15
C SER A 72 -8.86 -11.24 -2.02
N ASP A 73 -9.50 -11.47 -3.18
CA ASP A 73 -9.96 -10.39 -4.07
C ASP A 73 -10.83 -9.34 -3.36
N SER A 74 -11.64 -9.78 -2.40
CA SER A 74 -12.47 -8.89 -1.58
C SER A 74 -11.61 -7.94 -0.73
N MET A 75 -10.54 -8.44 -0.14
CA MET A 75 -9.58 -7.64 0.63
C MET A 75 -8.83 -6.66 -0.28
N ILE A 76 -8.38 -7.15 -1.44
CA ILE A 76 -7.68 -6.33 -2.44
C ILE A 76 -8.57 -5.18 -2.93
N LYS A 77 -9.83 -5.47 -3.29
CA LYS A 77 -10.80 -4.44 -3.73
C LYS A 77 -11.07 -3.42 -2.64
N THR A 78 -11.22 -3.86 -1.39
CA THR A 78 -11.46 -2.97 -0.25
C THR A 78 -10.24 -2.10 0.05
N ALA A 79 -9.04 -2.68 0.10
CA ALA A 79 -7.79 -1.96 0.32
C ALA A 79 -7.54 -0.91 -0.77
N LYS A 80 -7.78 -1.27 -2.04
CA LYS A 80 -7.71 -0.35 -3.18
C LYS A 80 -8.67 0.82 -3.04
N ARG A 81 -9.92 0.57 -2.64
CA ARG A 81 -10.91 1.63 -2.41
C ARG A 81 -10.45 2.60 -1.33
N LEU A 82 -9.95 2.08 -0.21
CA LEU A 82 -9.45 2.90 0.90
C LEU A 82 -8.25 3.77 0.47
N ALA A 83 -7.28 3.19 -0.25
CA ALA A 83 -6.15 3.95 -0.79
C ALA A 83 -6.58 5.06 -1.76
N CYS A 84 -7.58 4.82 -2.60
CA CYS A 84 -8.16 5.85 -3.45
C CYS A 84 -8.80 6.99 -2.63
N GLN A 85 -9.51 6.66 -1.55
CA GLN A 85 -10.15 7.67 -0.69
C GLN A 85 -9.11 8.58 0.00
N GLU A 86 -8.02 8.01 0.52
CA GLU A 86 -6.92 8.78 1.13
C GLU A 86 -6.28 9.75 0.14
N LEU A 87 -6.17 9.35 -1.14
CA LEU A 87 -5.63 10.20 -2.21
C LEU A 87 -6.65 11.12 -2.89
N GLY A 88 -7.91 11.12 -2.43
CA GLY A 88 -8.98 11.92 -3.05
C GLY A 88 -9.34 11.48 -4.49
N LEU A 89 -9.06 10.23 -4.84
CA LEU A 89 -9.33 9.67 -6.16
C LEU A 89 -10.77 9.13 -6.27
N PRO A 90 -11.40 9.23 -7.45
CA PRO A 90 -12.73 8.69 -7.66
C PRO A 90 -12.75 7.17 -7.50
N GLU A 91 -13.73 6.65 -6.76
CA GLU A 91 -13.87 5.22 -6.45
C GLU A 91 -14.03 4.34 -7.72
N THR A 92 -14.50 4.92 -8.83
CA THR A 92 -14.65 4.26 -10.13
C THR A 92 -13.33 3.83 -10.78
N SER A 93 -12.18 4.28 -10.25
CA SER A 93 -10.84 3.78 -10.60
C SER A 93 -10.59 2.36 -10.09
N ALA A 94 -11.38 1.89 -9.12
CA ALA A 94 -11.28 0.56 -8.55
C ALA A 94 -11.73 -0.54 -9.53
N ASP A 95 -12.76 -0.25 -10.35
CA ASP A 95 -13.43 -1.21 -11.24
C ASP A 95 -12.88 -1.26 -12.68
N ARG A 96 -11.93 -0.39 -13.05
CA ARG A 96 -11.37 -0.31 -14.43
C ARG A 96 -10.03 -1.03 -14.64
N ILE A 97 -9.62 -1.88 -13.71
CA ILE A 97 -8.48 -2.77 -13.95
C ILE A 97 -9.07 -4.12 -14.34
N GLU A 98 -9.40 -4.25 -15.62
CA GLU A 98 -9.54 -5.54 -16.31
C GLU A 98 -8.16 -6.08 -16.70
#